data_AF-A0A7X8G056-F1
#
_entry.id   AF-A0A7X8G056-F1
#
_cell.length_a   1.000
_cell.length_b   1.000
_cell.length_c   1.000
_cell.angle_alpha   90.00
_cell.angle_beta   90.00
_cell.angle_gamma   90.00
#
_symmetry.space_group_name_H-M   'P 1'
#
loop_
_entity.id
_entity.type
_entity.pdbx_description
1 polymer ?
#
loop_
_entity_poly.entity_id
_entity_poly.type
_entity_poly.pdbx_seq_one_letter_code
_entity_poly.pdbx_strand_id
1 'polypeptide(L)'
;MHEDCLDLNTESKVVQDYLIDAFGNYIRMGVDAFRVDTVKHISRNTFNRRFNPAFHEIAKQSGNNGFYMAGEVCVRDHGVWNKGNPALSQPFYTWKERSTFDSDDLIAAKEAYDYETGRGAADQPTSDNHLLLGNTYREPDYSKHSGLDVIDFRMHWNFANANTAFGVRDGDKYTNDATWNLTYVESHDYSPLEVGNSLYARMSDADTMAENWSLMFTWRGIPTILYGNEILFKAGEIIDEGPNRPLEESGRAYFGPHLEGNVEVSDFGVYKNATGEMANTLNHPLAQHLIRLNRIRHNIPALQKGQYSTEGISGDMAFKRRFTDEKTNVDSFVLVTISGDAVFTGIPNGNYIDAITGDEKVVSDGKITINCSGKGNARIYVLDLPNNPAPGKIGETGKYLK
;
A
#
# COMPACT_ATOMS: atom_id res chain seq x y z
N MET A 1 21.48 27.78 -7.21
CA MET A 1 20.38 26.97 -7.74
C MET A 1 20.91 25.56 -7.78
N HIS A 2 20.40 24.66 -6.94
CA HIS A 2 20.84 23.26 -6.85
C HIS A 2 19.72 22.29 -7.25
N GLU A 3 18.73 22.78 -7.99
CA GLU A 3 17.61 22.00 -8.52
C GLU A 3 17.33 22.53 -9.94
N ASP A 4 17.48 21.66 -10.95
CA ASP A 4 17.47 22.01 -12.38
C ASP A 4 16.09 21.82 -13.04
N CYS A 5 15.05 21.56 -12.24
CA CYS A 5 13.69 21.38 -12.74
C CYS A 5 12.97 22.73 -12.83
N LEU A 6 12.50 23.08 -14.02
CA LEU A 6 11.62 24.24 -14.22
C LEU A 6 10.28 23.98 -13.53
N ASP A 7 9.93 24.81 -12.55
CA ASP A 7 8.67 24.70 -11.82
C ASP A 7 7.51 25.23 -12.66
N LEU A 8 6.56 24.35 -12.97
CA LEU A 8 5.39 24.72 -13.77
C LEU A 8 4.42 25.51 -12.89
N ASN A 9 3.98 26.68 -13.34
CA ASN A 9 2.95 27.47 -12.64
C ASN A 9 1.59 26.76 -12.75
N THR A 10 1.29 25.85 -11.81
CA THR A 10 0.09 25.01 -11.81
C THR A 10 -1.20 25.79 -11.51
N GLU A 11 -1.10 27.03 -11.05
CA GLU A 11 -2.22 27.95 -10.84
C GLU A 11 -2.58 28.71 -12.14
N SER A 12 -1.73 28.64 -13.18
CA SER A 12 -2.03 29.19 -14.50
C SER A 12 -2.99 28.30 -15.28
N LYS A 13 -4.09 28.90 -15.76
CA LYS A 13 -5.05 28.19 -16.62
C LYS A 13 -4.41 27.50 -17.83
N VAL A 14 -3.43 28.15 -18.49
CA VAL A 14 -2.78 27.57 -19.68
C VAL A 14 -2.00 26.30 -19.32
N VAL A 15 -1.34 26.28 -18.17
CA VAL A 15 -0.62 25.11 -17.67
C VAL A 15 -1.60 24.02 -17.25
N GLN A 16 -2.66 24.38 -16.53
CA GLN A 16 -3.71 23.43 -16.13
C GLN A 16 -4.35 22.74 -17.33
N ASP A 17 -4.77 23.51 -18.33
CA ASP A 17 -5.40 22.97 -19.55
C ASP A 17 -4.44 22.01 -20.28
N TYR A 18 -3.16 22.38 -20.38
CA TYR A 18 -2.13 21.55 -21.00
C TYR A 18 -1.93 20.23 -20.25
N LEU A 19 -1.75 20.27 -18.92
CA LEU A 19 -1.55 19.06 -18.11
C LEU A 19 -2.78 18.17 -18.11
N ILE A 20 -3.98 18.76 -18.01
CA ILE A 20 -5.24 18.01 -18.06
C ILE A 20 -5.40 17.30 -19.40
N ASP A 21 -5.11 17.96 -20.52
CA ASP A 21 -5.20 17.34 -21.84
C ASP A 21 -4.13 16.26 -22.04
N ALA A 22 -2.87 16.56 -21.70
CA ALA A 22 -1.76 15.64 -21.86
C ALA A 22 -1.96 14.35 -21.04
N PHE A 23 -2.26 14.47 -19.75
CA PHE A 23 -2.51 13.31 -18.90
C PHE A 23 -3.86 12.65 -19.20
N GLY A 24 -4.87 13.42 -19.61
CA GLY A 24 -6.14 12.91 -20.11
C GLY A 24 -5.97 11.98 -21.32
N ASN A 25 -4.99 12.23 -22.19
CA ASN A 25 -4.70 11.34 -23.32
C ASN A 25 -4.19 9.97 -22.87
N TYR A 26 -3.35 9.88 -21.83
CA TYR A 26 -2.93 8.58 -21.29
C TYR A 26 -4.11 7.80 -20.70
N ILE A 27 -5.04 8.47 -20.03
CA ILE A 27 -6.27 7.84 -19.54
C ILE A 27 -7.10 7.28 -20.71
N ARG A 28 -7.29 8.07 -21.78
CA ARG A 28 -8.00 7.64 -22.99
C ARG A 28 -7.30 6.49 -23.72
N MET A 29 -5.98 6.36 -23.58
CA MET A 29 -5.19 5.23 -24.11
C MET A 29 -5.36 3.95 -23.28
N GLY A 30 -6.04 4.00 -22.14
CA GLY A 30 -6.33 2.84 -21.29
C GLY A 30 -5.45 2.71 -20.05
N VAL A 31 -4.78 3.79 -19.60
CA VAL A 31 -4.09 3.78 -18.30
C VAL A 31 -5.13 3.70 -17.18
N ASP A 32 -4.99 2.70 -16.31
CA ASP A 32 -5.93 2.44 -15.21
C ASP A 32 -5.68 3.27 -13.95
N ALA A 33 -4.45 3.76 -13.77
CA ALA A 33 -4.09 4.50 -12.57
C ALA A 33 -2.87 5.41 -12.79
N PHE A 34 -2.76 6.46 -11.96
CA PHE A 34 -1.57 7.29 -11.87
C PHE A 34 -0.89 7.18 -10.50
N ARG A 35 0.43 7.01 -10.54
CA ARG A 35 1.32 7.43 -9.46
C ARG A 35 1.74 8.87 -9.77
N VAL A 36 1.25 9.83 -8.99
CA VAL A 36 1.54 11.26 -9.18
C VAL A 36 2.84 11.60 -8.48
N ASP A 37 3.79 12.12 -9.26
CA ASP A 37 5.09 12.55 -8.76
C ASP A 37 5.00 13.79 -7.87
N THR A 38 5.89 13.90 -6.88
CA THR A 38 6.21 15.13 -6.15
C THR A 38 5.01 15.97 -5.65
N VAL A 39 3.92 15.31 -5.24
CA VAL A 39 2.63 15.96 -4.86
C VAL A 39 2.79 17.05 -3.80
N LYS A 40 3.76 16.92 -2.89
CA LYS A 40 4.04 17.93 -1.86
C LYS A 40 4.43 19.32 -2.41
N HIS A 41 4.82 19.41 -3.68
CA HIS A 41 5.28 20.63 -4.34
C HIS A 41 4.16 21.39 -5.06
N ILE A 42 2.98 20.78 -5.20
CA ILE A 42 1.79 21.43 -5.76
C ILE A 42 0.77 21.64 -4.64
N SER A 43 0.06 22.76 -4.65
CA SER A 43 -0.99 23.02 -3.65
C SER A 43 -2.09 21.96 -3.72
N ARG A 44 -2.49 21.43 -2.56
CA ARG A 44 -3.67 20.55 -2.45
C ARG A 44 -4.91 21.20 -3.04
N ASN A 45 -5.03 22.53 -2.89
CA ASN A 45 -6.15 23.29 -3.44
C ASN A 45 -6.22 23.16 -4.98
N THR A 46 -5.07 23.26 -5.65
CA THR A 46 -4.95 23.09 -7.11
C THR A 46 -5.31 21.67 -7.54
N PHE A 47 -4.83 20.64 -6.82
CA PHE A 47 -5.27 19.26 -7.05
C PHE A 47 -6.78 19.08 -6.91
N ASN A 48 -7.35 19.54 -5.79
CA ASN A 48 -8.76 19.39 -5.45
C ASN A 48 -9.69 20.12 -6.42
N ARG A 49 -9.29 21.30 -6.91
CA ARG A 49 -10.12 22.13 -7.81
C ARG A 49 -9.99 21.73 -9.28
N ARG A 50 -8.81 21.26 -9.69
CA ARG A 50 -8.44 21.13 -11.11
C ARG A 50 -8.13 19.70 -11.50
N PHE A 51 -7.08 19.12 -10.92
CA PHE A 51 -6.51 17.88 -11.45
C PHE A 51 -7.30 16.63 -11.08
N ASN A 52 -7.55 16.40 -9.79
CA ASN A 52 -8.27 15.22 -9.33
C ASN A 52 -9.65 15.06 -10.02
N PRO A 53 -10.56 16.06 -9.97
CA PRO A 53 -11.86 15.92 -10.61
C PRO A 53 -11.77 15.76 -12.14
N ALA A 54 -10.83 16.44 -12.81
CA ALA A 54 -10.68 16.34 -14.26
C ALA A 54 -10.24 14.94 -14.69
N PHE A 55 -9.24 14.35 -14.03
CA PHE A 55 -8.75 13.02 -14.39
C PHE A 55 -9.77 11.93 -14.11
N HIS A 56 -10.46 11.98 -12.97
CA HIS A 56 -11.53 11.04 -12.65
C HIS A 56 -12.70 11.13 -13.64
N GLU A 57 -13.08 12.35 -14.04
CA GLU A 57 -14.15 12.53 -15.04
C GLU A 57 -13.72 12.04 -16.43
N ILE A 58 -12.49 12.31 -16.87
CA ILE A 58 -11.97 11.79 -18.15
C ILE A 58 -11.93 10.26 -18.13
N ALA A 59 -11.52 9.64 -17.03
CA ALA A 59 -11.51 8.19 -16.90
C ALA A 59 -12.90 7.58 -16.96
N LYS A 60 -13.86 8.18 -16.23
CA LYS A 60 -15.27 7.80 -16.29
C LYS A 60 -15.84 7.91 -17.70
N GLN A 61 -15.55 8.99 -18.42
CA GLN A 61 -15.96 9.18 -19.82
C GLN A 61 -15.29 8.16 -20.76
N SER A 62 -14.10 7.67 -20.40
CA SER A 62 -13.38 6.61 -21.11
C SER A 62 -13.83 5.19 -20.70
N GLY A 63 -14.85 5.07 -19.86
CA GLY A 63 -15.42 3.79 -19.42
C GLY A 63 -14.73 3.16 -18.21
N ASN A 64 -13.75 3.83 -17.60
CA ASN A 64 -13.06 3.37 -16.41
C ASN A 64 -13.64 4.04 -15.15
N ASN A 65 -14.57 3.36 -14.47
CA ASN A 65 -15.13 3.80 -13.19
C ASN A 65 -14.23 3.45 -11.98
N GLY A 66 -13.13 2.73 -12.20
CA GLY A 66 -12.20 2.27 -11.18
C GLY A 66 -10.84 2.97 -11.24
N PHE A 67 -10.75 4.11 -11.93
CA PHE A 67 -9.49 4.84 -12.06
C PHE A 67 -8.94 5.25 -10.71
N TYR A 68 -7.66 4.98 -10.50
CA TYR A 68 -7.01 5.16 -9.22
C TYR A 68 -5.85 6.16 -9.30
N MET A 69 -5.68 6.98 -8.27
CA MET A 69 -4.57 7.92 -8.20
C MET A 69 -3.93 7.91 -6.82
N ALA A 70 -2.60 7.80 -6.77
CA ALA A 70 -1.84 7.97 -5.54
C ALA A 70 -0.63 8.88 -5.72
N GLY A 71 -0.45 9.78 -4.77
CA GLY A 71 0.62 10.78 -4.77
C GLY A 71 1.86 10.36 -3.99
N GLU A 72 3.02 10.70 -4.53
CA GLU A 72 4.25 10.75 -3.76
C GLU A 72 4.33 12.05 -2.95
N VAL A 73 4.04 11.95 -1.64
CA VAL A 73 4.28 13.04 -0.70
C VAL A 73 5.53 12.68 0.12
N CYS A 74 6.70 12.96 -0.45
CA CYS A 74 7.97 12.56 0.17
C CYS A 74 8.17 13.26 1.53
N VAL A 75 8.07 12.47 2.59
CA VAL A 75 8.27 12.87 3.99
C VAL A 75 9.38 11.99 4.53
N ARG A 76 10.49 12.57 5.01
CA ARG A 76 11.57 11.84 5.69
C ARG A 76 11.41 11.94 7.20
N ASP A 77 10.28 11.42 7.69
CA ASP A 77 9.84 11.50 9.08
C ASP A 77 9.07 10.21 9.43
N HIS A 78 9.16 9.77 10.69
CA HIS A 78 8.41 8.62 11.22
C HIS A 78 7.04 9.04 11.80
N GLY A 79 6.83 10.34 12.00
CA GLY A 79 5.57 10.92 12.46
C GLY A 79 4.49 10.95 11.37
N VAL A 80 3.23 11.14 11.80
CA VAL A 80 2.10 11.38 10.88
C VAL A 80 2.25 12.73 10.19
N TRP A 81 2.62 13.75 10.97
CA TRP A 81 2.72 15.12 10.53
C TRP A 81 4.19 15.52 10.49
N ASN A 82 4.73 15.68 9.29
CA ASN A 82 6.12 16.04 9.01
C ASN A 82 6.50 17.31 9.77
N LYS A 83 7.27 17.15 10.86
CA LYS A 83 7.65 18.23 11.78
C LYS A 83 6.47 19.13 12.20
N GLY A 84 5.28 18.53 12.35
CA GLY A 84 4.06 19.22 12.75
C GLY A 84 3.36 20.05 11.65
N ASN A 85 3.80 19.99 10.39
CA ASN A 85 3.19 20.73 9.28
C ASN A 85 2.27 19.84 8.42
N PRO A 86 0.94 20.01 8.48
CA PRO A 86 0.00 19.23 7.68
C PRO A 86 0.23 19.35 6.17
N ALA A 87 0.48 20.56 5.66
CA ALA A 87 0.63 20.80 4.23
C ALA A 87 1.85 20.09 3.61
N LEU A 88 2.79 19.63 4.44
CA LEU A 88 3.97 18.86 4.03
C LEU A 88 3.87 17.37 4.39
N SER A 89 2.67 16.87 4.68
CA SER A 89 2.44 15.52 5.21
C SER A 89 1.51 14.71 4.33
N GLN A 90 1.71 13.39 4.24
CA GLN A 90 0.95 12.53 3.34
C GLN A 90 -0.57 12.58 3.55
N PRO A 91 -1.11 12.45 4.78
CA PRO A 91 -2.56 12.31 4.94
C PRO A 91 -3.34 13.54 4.46
N PHE A 92 -2.70 14.72 4.48
CA PHE A 92 -3.27 15.99 4.08
C PHE A 92 -3.90 16.00 2.69
N TYR A 93 -3.25 15.31 1.73
CA TYR A 93 -3.64 15.30 0.32
C TYR A 93 -4.83 14.39 0.02
N THR A 94 -5.25 13.55 0.98
CA THR A 94 -6.39 12.63 0.83
C THR A 94 -7.75 13.29 1.10
N TRP A 95 -7.75 14.57 1.48
CA TRP A 95 -8.94 15.30 1.90
C TRP A 95 -9.31 16.43 0.93
N LYS A 96 -10.62 16.58 0.70
CA LYS A 96 -11.18 17.79 0.09
C LYS A 96 -10.90 19.01 0.97
N GLU A 97 -10.96 20.19 0.35
CA GLU A 97 -10.89 21.46 1.06
C GLU A 97 -12.01 21.61 2.10
N ARG A 98 -11.67 22.21 3.24
CA ARG A 98 -12.59 22.42 4.38
C ARG A 98 -13.27 23.80 4.37
N SER A 99 -12.85 24.67 3.47
CA SER A 99 -13.39 26.01 3.29
C SER A 99 -13.53 26.31 1.80
N THR A 100 -14.30 27.36 1.50
CA THR A 100 -14.24 28.03 0.21
C THR A 100 -13.17 29.11 0.28
N PHE A 101 -12.38 29.22 -0.78
CA PHE A 101 -11.30 30.20 -0.95
C PHE A 101 -11.60 31.05 -2.19
N ASP A 102 -10.72 31.99 -2.51
CA ASP A 102 -10.87 32.85 -3.68
C ASP A 102 -11.14 32.07 -4.98
N SER A 103 -11.76 32.75 -5.93
CA SER A 103 -11.97 32.23 -7.28
C SER A 103 -10.69 32.15 -8.10
N ASP A 104 -9.71 33.03 -7.84
CA ASP A 104 -8.38 33.00 -8.44
C ASP A 104 -7.55 31.89 -7.82
N ASP A 105 -7.00 30.99 -8.65
CA ASP A 105 -6.31 29.79 -8.16
C ASP A 105 -4.99 30.11 -7.43
N LEU A 106 -4.29 31.20 -7.79
CA LEU A 106 -3.07 31.60 -7.10
C LEU A 106 -3.36 32.12 -5.70
N ILE A 107 -4.39 32.96 -5.58
CA ILE A 107 -4.85 33.46 -4.28
C ILE A 107 -5.37 32.29 -3.44
N ALA A 108 -6.22 31.42 -4.02
CA ALA A 108 -6.80 30.28 -3.31
C ALA A 108 -5.75 29.27 -2.82
N ALA A 109 -4.71 29.01 -3.61
CA ALA A 109 -3.61 28.14 -3.21
C ALA A 109 -2.90 28.66 -1.96
N LYS A 110 -2.65 29.98 -1.89
CA LYS A 110 -2.05 30.62 -0.72
C LYS A 110 -3.00 30.63 0.48
N GLU A 111 -4.26 31.01 0.29
CA GLU A 111 -5.26 31.05 1.35
C GLU A 111 -5.47 29.67 1.99
N ALA A 112 -5.53 28.62 1.16
CA ALA A 112 -5.65 27.24 1.63
C ALA A 112 -4.44 26.80 2.47
N TYR A 113 -3.22 27.15 2.02
CA TYR A 113 -2.00 26.88 2.77
C TYR A 113 -1.99 27.59 4.13
N ASP A 114 -2.29 28.89 4.16
CA ASP A 114 -2.32 29.69 5.39
C ASP A 114 -3.40 29.17 6.35
N TYR A 115 -4.59 28.84 5.83
CA TYR A 115 -5.70 28.31 6.60
C TYR A 115 -5.35 26.99 7.29
N GLU A 116 -4.80 26.03 6.55
CA GLU A 116 -4.47 24.71 7.10
C GLU A 116 -3.27 24.75 8.05
N THR A 117 -2.24 25.52 7.69
CA THR A 117 -1.06 25.71 8.55
C THR A 117 -1.42 26.43 9.85
N GLY A 118 -2.31 27.43 9.80
CA GLY A 118 -2.77 28.17 10.97
C GLY A 118 -3.60 27.33 11.96
N ARG A 119 -4.30 26.29 11.48
CA ARG A 119 -5.03 25.34 12.33
C ARG A 119 -4.12 24.28 12.96
N GLY A 120 -3.06 23.92 12.25
CA GLY A 120 -2.06 22.96 12.72
C GLY A 120 -2.54 21.50 12.72
N ALA A 121 -1.64 20.62 13.13
CA ALA A 121 -1.81 19.17 13.07
C ALA A 121 -2.92 18.60 13.96
N ALA A 122 -3.16 19.20 15.14
CA ALA A 122 -4.13 18.69 16.11
C ALA A 122 -5.60 18.82 15.63
N ASP A 123 -5.84 19.69 14.65
CA ASP A 123 -7.16 20.03 14.14
C ASP A 123 -7.35 19.58 12.68
N GLN A 124 -6.58 18.57 12.29
CA GLN A 124 -6.75 17.89 11.01
C GLN A 124 -7.86 16.84 11.10
N PRO A 125 -8.61 16.61 10.00
CA PRO A 125 -9.72 15.67 10.00
C PRO A 125 -9.29 14.23 10.28
N THR A 126 -10.24 13.43 10.75
CA THR A 126 -10.05 11.99 10.94
C THR A 126 -11.15 11.20 10.25
N SER A 127 -10.84 9.96 9.88
CA SER A 127 -11.74 8.96 9.32
C SER A 127 -11.67 7.66 10.11
N ASP A 128 -12.74 6.88 10.06
CA ASP A 128 -12.77 5.49 10.53
C ASP A 128 -12.93 4.48 9.38
N ASN A 129 -12.74 4.90 8.12
CA ASN A 129 -12.92 4.06 6.92
C ASN A 129 -12.07 2.78 6.93
N HIS A 130 -10.86 2.84 7.50
CA HIS A 130 -9.96 1.70 7.66
C HIS A 130 -10.34 0.75 8.80
N LEU A 131 -11.14 1.23 9.75
CA LEU A 131 -11.33 0.63 11.07
C LEU A 131 -12.52 -0.33 11.08
N LEU A 132 -12.23 -1.58 11.45
CA LEU A 132 -13.24 -2.59 11.75
C LEU A 132 -13.69 -2.42 13.21
N LEU A 133 -14.97 -2.10 13.43
CA LEU A 133 -15.51 -1.92 14.78
C LEU A 133 -15.97 -3.27 15.33
N GLY A 134 -15.28 -3.79 16.35
CA GLY A 134 -15.47 -5.18 16.78
C GLY A 134 -15.17 -6.13 15.61
N ASN A 135 -16.22 -6.76 15.07
CA ASN A 135 -16.13 -7.62 13.87
C ASN A 135 -17.02 -7.12 12.72
N THR A 136 -17.56 -5.92 12.83
CA THR A 136 -18.58 -5.39 11.91
C THR A 136 -17.91 -4.51 10.87
N TYR A 137 -18.00 -4.93 9.61
CA TYR A 137 -17.66 -4.08 8.48
C TYR A 137 -18.74 -3.01 8.30
N ARG A 138 -18.34 -1.82 7.84
CA ARG A 138 -19.24 -0.69 7.58
C ARG A 138 -18.89 -0.08 6.22
N GLU A 139 -19.91 0.44 5.55
CA GLU A 139 -19.72 1.25 4.34
C GLU A 139 -18.80 2.44 4.65
N PRO A 140 -17.66 2.60 3.94
CA PRO A 140 -16.79 3.76 4.10
C PRO A 140 -17.46 5.09 3.71
N ASP A 141 -17.17 6.17 4.44
CA ASP A 141 -17.57 7.54 4.09
C ASP A 141 -16.47 8.24 3.30
N TYR A 142 -16.64 8.30 1.98
CA TYR A 142 -15.75 9.03 1.07
C TYR A 142 -16.25 10.44 0.72
N SER A 143 -17.23 10.99 1.44
CA SER A 143 -17.79 12.33 1.15
C SER A 143 -16.73 13.43 1.11
N LYS A 144 -15.67 13.28 1.92
CA LYS A 144 -14.53 14.20 2.04
C LYS A 144 -13.24 13.69 1.38
N HIS A 145 -13.26 12.57 0.66
CA HIS A 145 -12.09 12.06 -0.09
C HIS A 145 -11.76 12.98 -1.25
N SER A 146 -10.47 13.31 -1.45
CA SER A 146 -10.02 14.23 -2.51
C SER A 146 -10.03 13.63 -3.92
N GLY A 147 -10.18 12.31 -4.05
CA GLY A 147 -9.87 11.57 -5.27
C GLY A 147 -8.38 11.25 -5.42
N LEU A 148 -7.54 11.54 -4.44
CA LEU A 148 -6.10 11.26 -4.46
C LEU A 148 -5.69 10.56 -3.17
N ASP A 149 -5.19 9.33 -3.30
CA ASP A 149 -4.57 8.59 -2.20
C ASP A 149 -3.06 8.85 -2.18
N VAL A 150 -2.32 8.15 -1.32
CA VAL A 150 -0.89 8.43 -1.11
C VAL A 150 -0.04 7.18 -1.02
N ILE A 151 1.24 7.35 -1.37
CA ILE A 151 2.30 6.41 -1.01
C ILE A 151 2.54 6.51 0.51
N ASP A 152 2.63 5.37 1.20
CA ASP A 152 2.79 5.26 2.66
C ASP A 152 4.26 5.39 3.11
N PHE A 153 4.83 6.59 3.00
CA PHE A 153 6.17 6.92 3.49
C PHE A 153 6.35 6.64 4.98
N ARG A 154 5.34 6.93 5.82
CA ARG A 154 5.41 6.62 7.24
C ARG A 154 5.62 5.13 7.48
N MET A 155 4.85 4.27 6.82
CA MET A 155 5.07 2.82 6.91
C MET A 155 6.44 2.43 6.34
N HIS A 156 6.84 3.02 5.20
CA HIS A 156 8.14 2.80 4.56
C HIS A 156 9.34 2.96 5.51
N TRP A 157 9.43 4.10 6.20
CA TRP A 157 10.55 4.36 7.11
C TRP A 157 10.61 3.42 8.31
N ASN A 158 9.52 2.71 8.59
CA ASN A 158 9.44 1.77 9.68
C ASN A 158 9.64 0.30 9.24
N PHE A 159 9.96 0.03 7.96
CA PHE A 159 10.23 -1.33 7.44
C PHE A 159 11.65 -1.87 7.69
N ALA A 160 12.42 -1.28 8.61
CA ALA A 160 13.60 -1.97 9.15
C ALA A 160 13.21 -3.36 9.72
N ASN A 161 11.98 -3.50 10.21
CA ASN A 161 11.29 -4.78 10.44
C ASN A 161 9.77 -4.58 10.34
N ALA A 162 9.02 -5.67 10.19
CA ALA A 162 7.58 -5.58 9.98
C ALA A 162 6.82 -5.10 11.23
N ASN A 163 7.32 -5.40 12.43
CA ASN A 163 6.62 -5.05 13.68
C ASN A 163 6.55 -3.54 13.89
N THR A 164 7.64 -2.83 13.64
CA THR A 164 7.67 -1.36 13.68
C THR A 164 6.76 -0.76 12.62
N ALA A 165 6.75 -1.32 11.40
CA ALA A 165 5.84 -0.89 10.33
C ALA A 165 4.36 -1.10 10.70
N PHE A 166 4.02 -2.22 11.35
CA PHE A 166 2.66 -2.47 11.85
C PHE A 166 2.25 -1.47 12.96
N GLY A 167 3.23 -0.91 13.69
CA GLY A 167 3.04 0.10 14.72
C GLY A 167 2.45 1.43 14.23
N VAL A 168 2.61 1.77 12.93
CA VAL A 168 2.16 3.06 12.37
C VAL A 168 0.64 3.18 12.22
N ARG A 169 -0.10 2.13 12.57
CA ARG A 169 -1.57 2.08 12.57
C ARG A 169 -2.25 3.18 13.39
N ASP A 170 -1.55 3.74 14.38
CA ASP A 170 -2.00 4.88 15.18
C ASP A 170 -2.28 6.15 14.35
N GLY A 171 -1.72 6.22 13.13
CA GLY A 171 -1.88 7.33 12.19
C GLY A 171 -2.94 7.11 11.12
N ASP A 172 -3.46 5.89 10.94
CA ASP A 172 -4.35 5.56 9.81
C ASP A 172 -5.63 6.39 9.79
N LYS A 173 -6.09 6.82 10.98
CA LYS A 173 -7.25 7.70 11.12
C LYS A 173 -7.09 9.06 10.46
N TYR A 174 -5.87 9.53 10.20
CA TYR A 174 -5.65 10.85 9.60
C TYR A 174 -5.68 10.82 8.08
N THR A 175 -5.59 9.65 7.46
CA THR A 175 -5.85 9.46 6.03
C THR A 175 -7.35 9.26 5.85
N ASN A 176 -7.93 9.79 4.77
CA ASN A 176 -9.36 9.57 4.51
C ASN A 176 -9.69 8.07 4.45
N ASP A 177 -8.84 7.26 3.83
CA ASP A 177 -8.84 5.80 3.99
C ASP A 177 -7.45 5.20 3.75
N ALA A 178 -6.80 4.75 4.84
CA ALA A 178 -5.48 4.12 4.78
C ALA A 178 -5.48 2.75 4.06
N THR A 179 -6.63 2.14 3.79
CA THR A 179 -6.71 0.86 3.05
C THR A 179 -6.32 1.02 1.58
N TRP A 180 -6.36 2.24 1.04
CA TRP A 180 -5.94 2.58 -0.33
C TRP A 180 -4.47 2.94 -0.44
N ASN A 181 -3.77 3.27 0.65
CA ASN A 181 -2.37 3.69 0.58
C ASN A 181 -1.48 2.69 -0.17
N LEU A 182 -0.58 3.19 -1.04
CA LEU A 182 0.46 2.35 -1.64
C LEU A 182 1.55 2.06 -0.60
N THR A 183 1.71 0.81 -0.20
CA THR A 183 2.74 0.37 0.76
C THR A 183 3.95 -0.17 0.02
N TYR A 184 5.16 0.10 0.50
CA TYR A 184 6.40 -0.39 -0.13
C TYR A 184 7.54 -0.47 0.89
N VAL A 185 8.41 -1.49 0.75
CA VAL A 185 9.63 -1.60 1.58
C VAL A 185 10.71 -0.67 1.07
N GLU A 186 10.98 -0.70 -0.23
CA GLU A 186 12.00 0.13 -0.87
C GLU A 186 11.55 0.52 -2.28
N SER A 187 12.12 1.59 -2.82
CA SER A 187 11.77 2.17 -4.10
C SER A 187 13.03 2.57 -4.88
N HIS A 188 12.81 3.24 -6.01
CA HIS A 188 13.89 3.83 -6.78
C HIS A 188 14.61 4.97 -6.05
N ASP A 189 14.05 5.55 -4.99
CA ASP A 189 14.70 6.66 -4.26
C ASP A 189 15.13 6.28 -2.84
N TYR A 190 14.37 5.39 -2.20
CA TYR A 190 14.44 5.23 -0.75
C TYR A 190 14.40 3.76 -0.32
N SER A 191 15.06 3.49 0.79
CA SER A 191 15.00 2.25 1.56
C SER A 191 14.98 2.62 3.05
N PRO A 192 14.40 1.80 3.93
CA PRO A 192 14.49 1.99 5.38
C PRO A 192 15.94 1.95 5.90
N LEU A 193 16.91 1.54 5.08
CA LEU A 193 18.33 1.49 5.42
C LEU A 193 19.05 2.75 4.96
N GLU A 194 18.98 3.82 5.76
CA GLU A 194 19.80 5.01 5.56
C GLU A 194 21.26 4.72 5.94
N VAL A 195 22.19 5.02 5.03
CA VAL A 195 23.64 4.79 5.22
C VAL A 195 24.44 6.10 5.32
N GLY A 196 23.73 7.21 5.53
CA GLY A 196 24.28 8.55 5.73
C GLY A 196 24.23 9.41 4.48
N ASN A 197 24.39 10.73 4.65
CA ASN A 197 24.35 11.74 3.57
C ASN A 197 23.10 11.66 2.68
N SER A 198 21.94 11.27 3.23
CA SER A 198 20.72 11.01 2.45
C SER A 198 20.87 9.93 1.37
N LEU A 199 21.79 8.99 1.55
CA LEU A 199 21.93 7.79 0.74
C LEU A 199 21.27 6.61 1.44
N TYR A 200 20.68 5.74 0.63
CA TYR A 200 19.91 4.59 1.10
C TYR A 200 20.42 3.34 0.38
N ALA A 201 20.61 2.26 1.14
CA ALA A 201 21.06 0.98 0.59
C ALA A 201 19.89 0.03 0.34
N ARG A 202 19.96 -0.76 -0.73
CA ARG A 202 19.01 -1.85 -1.01
C ARG A 202 19.02 -2.86 0.12
N MET A 203 17.85 -3.35 0.51
CA MET A 203 17.68 -4.41 1.50
C MET A 203 18.49 -5.66 1.11
N SER A 204 19.23 -6.21 2.07
CA SER A 204 20.08 -7.39 1.87
C SER A 204 19.65 -8.61 2.69
N ASP A 205 18.72 -8.45 3.63
CA ASP A 205 18.22 -9.54 4.47
C ASP A 205 16.90 -10.12 3.93
N ALA A 206 16.98 -11.35 3.39
CA ALA A 206 15.84 -12.03 2.79
C ALA A 206 14.71 -12.31 3.79
N ASP A 207 15.04 -12.64 5.04
CA ASP A 207 14.03 -12.99 6.04
C ASP A 207 13.25 -11.74 6.51
N THR A 208 13.91 -10.58 6.60
CA THR A 208 13.26 -9.27 6.81
C THR A 208 12.38 -8.90 5.64
N MET A 209 12.86 -9.05 4.40
CA MET A 209 12.04 -8.77 3.22
C MET A 209 10.78 -9.66 3.19
N ALA A 210 10.93 -10.95 3.46
CA ALA A 210 9.82 -11.89 3.52
C ALA A 210 8.79 -11.51 4.62
N GLU A 211 9.25 -11.12 5.80
CA GLU A 211 8.38 -10.68 6.89
C GLU A 211 7.62 -9.39 6.55
N ASN A 212 8.33 -8.39 5.98
CA ASN A 212 7.71 -7.15 5.54
C ASN A 212 6.63 -7.42 4.48
N TRP A 213 6.88 -8.33 3.53
CA TRP A 213 5.88 -8.72 2.53
C TRP A 213 4.71 -9.48 3.12
N SER A 214 4.95 -10.38 4.08
CA SER A 214 3.86 -11.04 4.80
C SER A 214 2.93 -10.02 5.44
N LEU A 215 3.46 -8.93 6.02
CA LEU A 215 2.65 -7.82 6.51
C LEU A 215 1.93 -7.08 5.38
N MET A 216 2.65 -6.59 4.38
CA MET A 216 2.04 -5.79 3.28
C MET A 216 0.89 -6.52 2.61
N PHE A 217 1.07 -7.80 2.27
CA PHE A 217 0.08 -8.57 1.52
C PHE A 217 -1.13 -8.99 2.34
N THR A 218 -1.02 -9.08 3.67
CA THR A 218 -2.13 -9.53 4.52
C THR A 218 -2.82 -8.38 5.27
N TRP A 219 -2.14 -7.25 5.47
CA TRP A 219 -2.68 -6.08 6.14
C TRP A 219 -3.30 -5.08 5.15
N ARG A 220 -3.62 -3.86 5.62
CA ARG A 220 -4.23 -2.80 4.82
C ARG A 220 -3.25 -2.10 3.89
N GLY A 221 -3.78 -1.48 2.84
CA GLY A 221 -3.00 -0.81 1.79
C GLY A 221 -2.84 -1.69 0.56
N ILE A 222 -2.21 -1.14 -0.45
CA ILE A 222 -1.91 -1.79 -1.73
C ILE A 222 -0.41 -2.09 -1.77
N PRO A 223 0.01 -3.37 -1.72
CA PRO A 223 1.42 -3.75 -1.81
C PRO A 223 2.04 -3.32 -3.13
N THR A 224 3.14 -2.56 -3.06
CA THR A 224 3.93 -2.10 -4.20
C THR A 224 5.37 -2.56 -4.02
N ILE A 225 5.90 -3.27 -5.02
CA ILE A 225 7.21 -3.93 -4.94
C ILE A 225 8.14 -3.31 -5.98
N LEU A 226 9.38 -3.00 -5.59
CA LEU A 226 10.43 -2.58 -6.50
C LEU A 226 10.96 -3.80 -7.28
N TYR A 227 11.17 -3.63 -8.58
CA TYR A 227 11.68 -4.71 -9.43
C TYR A 227 13.01 -5.27 -8.89
N GLY A 228 13.19 -6.58 -9.07
CA GLY A 228 14.37 -7.32 -8.63
C GLY A 228 14.39 -7.63 -7.13
N ASN A 229 13.48 -7.08 -6.31
CA ASN A 229 13.38 -7.47 -4.90
C ASN A 229 13.10 -8.97 -4.73
N GLU A 230 12.42 -9.60 -5.69
CA GLU A 230 12.11 -11.02 -5.73
C GLU A 230 13.34 -11.93 -5.68
N ILE A 231 14.52 -11.40 -6.01
CA ILE A 231 15.82 -12.07 -5.89
C ILE A 231 16.84 -11.28 -5.06
N LEU A 232 16.43 -10.22 -4.36
CA LEU A 232 17.32 -9.23 -3.72
C LEU A 232 18.39 -8.68 -4.68
N PHE A 233 17.99 -8.37 -5.91
CA PHE A 233 18.86 -7.78 -6.90
C PHE A 233 19.52 -6.51 -6.36
N LYS A 234 20.85 -6.42 -6.50
CA LYS A 234 21.68 -5.31 -5.99
C LYS A 234 21.56 -5.08 -4.48
N ALA A 235 21.29 -6.14 -3.70
CA ALA A 235 21.32 -6.09 -2.23
C ALA A 235 22.57 -5.37 -1.68
N GLY A 236 22.36 -4.43 -0.77
CA GLY A 236 23.41 -3.65 -0.14
C GLY A 236 23.96 -2.47 -0.96
N GLU A 237 23.66 -2.40 -2.27
CA GLU A 237 24.10 -1.27 -3.09
C GLU A 237 23.32 0.01 -2.77
N ILE A 238 23.97 1.15 -2.98
CA ILE A 238 23.33 2.46 -2.87
C ILE A 238 22.27 2.57 -3.97
N ILE A 239 21.05 2.94 -3.59
CA ILE A 239 19.90 3.08 -4.50
C ILE A 239 20.18 4.12 -5.57
N ASP A 240 20.49 5.35 -5.15
CA ASP A 240 20.78 6.47 -6.03
C ASP A 240 21.86 7.36 -5.42
N GLU A 241 22.94 7.58 -6.17
CA GLU A 241 24.00 8.53 -5.85
C GLU A 241 24.05 9.68 -6.87
N GLY A 242 22.98 9.83 -7.65
CA GLY A 242 22.83 10.80 -8.72
C GLY A 242 23.92 10.62 -9.78
N PRO A 243 24.54 11.72 -10.27
CA PRO A 243 25.54 11.65 -11.33
C PRO A 243 26.89 11.07 -10.88
N ASN A 244 27.04 10.70 -9.59
CA ASN A 244 28.33 10.28 -9.04
C ASN A 244 28.59 8.76 -9.15
N ARG A 245 27.61 7.98 -9.64
CA ARG A 245 27.75 6.53 -9.81
C ARG A 245 27.06 6.03 -11.09
N PRO A 246 27.69 5.13 -11.86
CA PRO A 246 27.00 4.44 -12.95
C PRO A 246 25.76 3.68 -12.46
N LEU A 247 24.66 3.74 -13.21
CA LEU A 247 23.42 3.04 -12.84
C LEU A 247 23.63 1.54 -12.64
N GLU A 248 24.50 0.92 -13.43
CA GLU A 248 24.82 -0.51 -13.34
C GLU A 248 25.46 -0.90 -12.00
N GLU A 249 26.10 0.04 -11.29
CA GLU A 249 26.73 -0.15 -9.97
C GLU A 249 25.80 0.29 -8.82
N SER A 250 24.57 0.69 -9.12
CA SER A 250 23.59 1.18 -8.15
C SER A 250 22.43 0.20 -7.95
N GLY A 251 21.58 0.49 -6.96
CA GLY A 251 20.28 -0.17 -6.79
C GLY A 251 19.29 0.11 -7.92
N ARG A 252 19.60 0.99 -8.89
CA ARG A 252 18.81 1.24 -10.11
C ARG A 252 19.34 0.51 -11.34
N ALA A 253 20.20 -0.49 -11.16
CA ALA A 253 20.76 -1.24 -12.28
C ALA A 253 19.68 -1.92 -13.14
N TYR A 254 20.01 -2.16 -14.42
CA TYR A 254 19.12 -2.80 -15.37
C TYR A 254 18.92 -4.29 -15.04
N PHE A 255 17.68 -4.70 -14.83
CA PHE A 255 17.32 -6.06 -14.41
C PHE A 255 17.10 -7.04 -15.57
N GLY A 256 17.07 -6.56 -16.82
CA GLY A 256 16.69 -7.34 -18.00
C GLY A 256 17.35 -8.72 -18.13
N PRO A 257 18.66 -8.90 -17.85
CA PRO A 257 19.30 -10.22 -17.93
C PRO A 257 18.65 -11.29 -17.05
N HIS A 258 18.03 -10.90 -15.92
CA HIS A 258 17.31 -11.82 -15.02
C HIS A 258 15.91 -12.20 -15.51
N LEU A 259 15.47 -11.61 -16.63
CA LEU A 259 14.19 -11.88 -17.29
C LEU A 259 14.36 -12.61 -18.62
N GLU A 260 15.58 -13.01 -19.00
CA GLU A 260 15.81 -13.73 -20.25
C GLU A 260 15.22 -15.15 -20.18
N GLY A 261 14.28 -15.46 -21.07
CA GLY A 261 13.60 -16.75 -21.12
C GLY A 261 12.16 -16.64 -21.62
N ASN A 262 11.42 -17.73 -21.47
CA ASN A 262 9.98 -17.78 -21.73
C ASN A 262 9.25 -18.31 -20.50
N VAL A 263 7.98 -17.93 -20.36
CA VAL A 263 7.07 -18.47 -19.35
C VAL A 263 5.66 -18.54 -19.91
N GLU A 264 4.92 -19.60 -19.59
CA GLU A 264 3.50 -19.70 -19.91
C GLU A 264 2.69 -19.35 -18.66
N VAL A 265 1.99 -18.21 -18.69
CA VAL A 265 1.15 -17.73 -17.58
C VAL A 265 -0.31 -18.07 -17.86
N SER A 266 -1.00 -18.63 -16.88
CA SER A 266 -2.43 -18.96 -16.99
C SER A 266 -3.32 -18.17 -16.03
N ASP A 267 -2.76 -17.66 -14.93
CA ASP A 267 -3.48 -16.87 -13.93
C ASP A 267 -2.50 -16.12 -13.00
N PHE A 268 -3.02 -15.35 -12.04
CA PHE A 268 -2.25 -14.67 -11.01
C PHE A 268 -1.36 -15.63 -10.22
N GLY A 269 -0.04 -15.51 -10.40
CA GLY A 269 0.93 -16.36 -9.74
C GLY A 269 0.86 -17.84 -10.17
N VAL A 270 0.22 -18.15 -11.29
CA VAL A 270 0.15 -19.49 -11.87
C VAL A 270 0.82 -19.48 -13.23
N TYR A 271 1.92 -20.22 -13.33
CA TYR A 271 2.71 -20.33 -14.54
C TYR A 271 3.31 -21.73 -14.67
N LYS A 272 3.79 -22.05 -15.87
CA LYS A 272 4.52 -23.28 -16.18
C LYS A 272 5.59 -23.00 -17.23
N ASN A 273 6.45 -24.01 -17.44
CA ASN A 273 7.45 -24.02 -18.52
C ASN A 273 8.37 -22.78 -18.55
N ALA A 274 8.70 -22.22 -17.37
CA ALA A 274 9.69 -21.16 -17.27
C ALA A 274 11.06 -21.67 -17.74
N THR A 275 11.77 -20.90 -18.57
CA THR A 275 13.11 -21.26 -19.09
C THR A 275 14.13 -20.14 -18.85
N GLY A 276 15.42 -20.44 -19.03
CA GLY A 276 16.50 -19.44 -18.94
C GLY A 276 16.66 -18.85 -17.54
N GLU A 277 17.14 -17.60 -17.49
CA GLU A 277 17.27 -16.83 -16.24
C GLU A 277 15.91 -16.51 -15.62
N MET A 278 14.87 -16.37 -16.43
CA MET A 278 13.50 -16.22 -15.91
C MET A 278 13.09 -17.38 -15.00
N ALA A 279 13.49 -18.62 -15.32
CA ALA A 279 13.25 -19.77 -14.45
C ALA A 279 14.01 -19.66 -13.12
N ASN A 280 15.26 -19.19 -13.14
CA ASN A 280 16.06 -18.98 -11.93
C ASN A 280 15.43 -17.91 -11.04
N THR A 281 15.03 -16.78 -11.63
CA THR A 281 14.34 -15.68 -10.94
C THR A 281 13.05 -16.16 -10.29
N LEU A 282 12.19 -16.84 -11.04
CA LEU A 282 10.91 -17.33 -10.52
C LEU A 282 11.07 -18.41 -9.44
N ASN A 283 12.11 -19.24 -9.50
CA ASN A 283 12.39 -20.28 -8.50
C ASN A 283 13.04 -19.74 -7.21
N HIS A 284 13.42 -18.47 -7.18
CA HIS A 284 14.04 -17.89 -5.99
C HIS A 284 13.08 -17.93 -4.78
N PRO A 285 13.56 -18.21 -3.54
CA PRO A 285 12.69 -18.35 -2.37
C PRO A 285 11.79 -17.14 -2.09
N LEU A 286 12.27 -15.92 -2.33
CA LEU A 286 11.47 -14.70 -2.20
C LEU A 286 10.45 -14.54 -3.33
N ALA A 287 10.79 -14.90 -4.57
CA ALA A 287 9.83 -14.93 -5.66
C ALA A 287 8.68 -15.90 -5.37
N GLN A 288 8.99 -17.12 -4.89
CA GLN A 288 7.98 -18.10 -4.47
C GLN A 288 7.10 -17.60 -3.31
N HIS A 289 7.69 -16.89 -2.35
CA HIS A 289 6.95 -16.23 -1.27
C HIS A 289 5.98 -15.19 -1.81
N LEU A 290 6.45 -14.30 -2.69
CA LEU A 290 5.65 -13.24 -3.30
C LEU A 290 4.51 -13.81 -4.16
N ILE A 291 4.79 -14.83 -4.98
CA ILE A 291 3.79 -15.54 -5.79
C ILE A 291 2.67 -16.08 -4.90
N ARG A 292 3.04 -16.74 -3.79
CA ARG A 292 2.07 -17.31 -2.87
C ARG A 292 1.27 -16.26 -2.13
N LEU A 293 1.90 -15.20 -1.63
CA LEU A 293 1.22 -14.07 -0.99
C LEU A 293 0.22 -13.41 -1.94
N ASN A 294 0.58 -13.22 -3.21
CA ASN A 294 -0.31 -12.65 -4.21
C ASN A 294 -1.54 -13.53 -4.43
N ARG A 295 -1.35 -14.85 -4.59
CA ARG A 295 -2.46 -15.82 -4.69
C ARG A 295 -3.37 -15.80 -3.47
N ILE A 296 -2.79 -15.75 -2.26
CA ILE A 296 -3.54 -15.68 -1.00
C ILE A 296 -4.40 -14.41 -0.97
N ARG A 297 -3.78 -13.24 -1.21
CA ARG A 297 -4.50 -11.96 -1.20
C ARG A 297 -5.60 -11.94 -2.26
N HIS A 298 -5.32 -12.43 -3.47
CA HIS A 298 -6.28 -12.48 -4.57
C HIS A 298 -7.52 -13.35 -4.29
N ASN A 299 -7.37 -14.43 -3.51
CA ASN A 299 -8.48 -15.35 -3.22
C ASN A 299 -9.27 -14.99 -1.96
N ILE A 300 -8.85 -13.98 -1.19
CA ILE A 300 -9.48 -13.63 0.08
C ILE A 300 -9.91 -12.15 0.06
N PRO A 301 -11.20 -11.85 -0.16
CA PRO A 301 -11.69 -10.47 -0.30
C PRO A 301 -11.36 -9.56 0.89
N ALA A 302 -11.42 -10.09 2.12
CA ALA A 302 -11.02 -9.34 3.31
C ALA A 302 -9.55 -8.88 3.28
N LEU A 303 -8.66 -9.63 2.63
CA LEU A 303 -7.27 -9.22 2.46
C LEU A 303 -7.12 -8.13 1.40
N GLN A 304 -8.02 -8.03 0.43
CA GLN A 304 -7.95 -7.02 -0.64
C GLN A 304 -8.53 -5.68 -0.19
N LYS A 305 -9.73 -5.70 0.39
CA LYS A 305 -10.58 -4.51 0.60
C LYS A 305 -11.06 -4.32 2.04
N GLY A 306 -10.68 -5.23 2.95
CA GLY A 306 -11.27 -5.26 4.28
C GLY A 306 -10.75 -4.17 5.22
N GLN A 307 -11.66 -3.66 6.05
CA GLN A 307 -11.33 -2.94 7.28
C GLN A 307 -10.56 -3.86 8.22
N TYR A 308 -9.74 -3.31 9.12
CA TYR A 308 -8.96 -4.09 10.07
C TYR A 308 -9.16 -3.65 11.52
N SER A 309 -8.88 -4.56 12.47
CA SER A 309 -8.89 -4.27 13.91
C SER A 309 -7.84 -5.09 14.66
N THR A 310 -7.39 -4.54 15.79
CA THR A 310 -6.53 -5.21 16.79
C THR A 310 -7.27 -5.49 18.11
N GLU A 311 -8.57 -5.19 18.17
CA GLU A 311 -9.39 -5.38 19.35
C GLU A 311 -9.61 -6.87 19.67
N GLY A 312 -9.43 -7.24 20.94
CA GLY A 312 -9.63 -8.61 21.42
C GLY A 312 -8.51 -9.57 21.02
N ILE A 313 -7.30 -9.05 20.75
CA ILE A 313 -6.16 -9.83 20.26
C ILE A 313 -4.97 -9.69 21.20
N SER A 314 -4.34 -10.80 21.53
CA SER A 314 -3.02 -10.87 22.18
C SER A 314 -2.04 -11.47 21.19
N GLY A 315 -1.03 -10.72 20.77
CA GLY A 315 0.01 -11.13 19.81
C GLY A 315 0.69 -9.89 19.20
N ASP A 316 1.92 -10.03 18.74
CA ASP A 316 2.76 -8.89 18.35
C ASP A 316 2.35 -8.27 17.01
N MET A 317 2.15 -9.12 15.99
CA MET A 317 1.68 -8.73 14.65
C MET A 317 0.44 -9.54 14.29
N ALA A 318 -0.63 -9.28 15.02
CA ALA A 318 -1.90 -9.97 14.84
C ALA A 318 -3.06 -8.98 14.69
N PHE A 319 -3.95 -9.28 13.76
CA PHE A 319 -5.10 -8.45 13.43
C PHE A 319 -6.20 -9.29 12.80
N LYS A 320 -7.42 -8.76 12.80
CA LYS A 320 -8.56 -9.31 12.07
C LYS A 320 -8.97 -8.36 10.96
N ARG A 321 -9.51 -8.90 9.87
CA ARG A 321 -10.08 -8.10 8.77
C ARG A 321 -11.44 -8.62 8.35
N ARG A 322 -12.30 -7.70 7.91
CA ARG A 322 -13.57 -8.05 7.27
C ARG A 322 -13.83 -7.19 6.06
N PHE A 323 -14.44 -7.77 5.04
CA PHE A 323 -15.02 -7.06 3.91
C PHE A 323 -16.41 -7.62 3.65
N THR A 324 -17.40 -6.74 3.51
CA THR A 324 -18.73 -7.12 3.05
C THR A 324 -19.13 -6.27 1.87
N ASP A 325 -19.76 -6.86 0.87
CA ASP A 325 -20.35 -6.15 -0.27
C ASP A 325 -21.72 -6.75 -0.57
N GLU A 326 -22.77 -5.98 -0.27
CA GLU A 326 -24.15 -6.40 -0.51
C GLU A 326 -24.46 -6.60 -1.99
N LYS A 327 -23.80 -5.85 -2.89
CA LYS A 327 -24.07 -5.92 -4.34
C LYS A 327 -23.60 -7.22 -4.95
N THR A 328 -22.48 -7.74 -4.46
CA THR A 328 -21.90 -9.02 -4.90
C THR A 328 -22.18 -10.16 -3.92
N ASN A 329 -22.90 -9.89 -2.82
CA ASN A 329 -23.21 -10.82 -1.74
C ASN A 329 -21.96 -11.48 -1.13
N VAL A 330 -20.87 -10.71 -1.00
CA VAL A 330 -19.62 -11.16 -0.40
C VAL A 330 -19.60 -10.80 1.08
N ASP A 331 -19.22 -11.76 1.92
CA ASP A 331 -18.83 -11.54 3.32
C ASP A 331 -17.57 -12.36 3.59
N SER A 332 -16.46 -11.70 3.89
CA SER A 332 -15.17 -12.33 4.10
C SER A 332 -14.60 -11.84 5.42
N PHE A 333 -14.26 -12.76 6.33
CA PHE A 333 -13.68 -12.46 7.64
C PHE A 333 -12.43 -13.31 7.87
N VAL A 334 -11.34 -12.69 8.32
CA VAL A 334 -10.05 -13.35 8.53
C VAL A 334 -9.35 -12.93 9.80
N LEU A 335 -8.59 -13.87 10.35
CA LEU A 335 -7.66 -13.69 11.46
C LEU A 335 -6.25 -13.91 10.95
N VAL A 336 -5.36 -12.95 11.17
CA VAL A 336 -3.98 -13.01 10.71
C VAL A 336 -3.04 -12.86 11.90
N THR A 337 -2.03 -13.71 11.97
CA THR A 337 -0.85 -13.49 12.81
C THR A 337 0.42 -13.75 12.00
N ILE A 338 1.48 -12.99 12.25
CA ILE A 338 2.73 -13.00 11.49
C ILE A 338 3.90 -13.17 12.44
N SER A 339 4.80 -14.12 12.13
CA SER A 339 6.04 -14.40 12.85
C SER A 339 5.91 -14.63 14.36
N GLY A 340 4.70 -14.86 14.87
CA GLY A 340 4.43 -15.06 16.29
C GLY A 340 3.02 -15.59 16.54
N ASP A 341 2.86 -16.23 17.68
CA ASP A 341 1.57 -16.77 18.13
C ASP A 341 0.58 -15.65 18.46
N ALA A 342 -0.71 -15.95 18.37
CA ALA A 342 -1.75 -15.02 18.77
C ALA A 342 -2.98 -15.72 19.36
N VAL A 343 -3.65 -15.01 20.26
CA VAL A 343 -4.96 -15.39 20.81
C VAL A 343 -5.96 -14.34 20.41
N PHE A 344 -7.07 -14.77 19.80
CA PHE A 344 -8.18 -13.92 19.42
C PHE A 344 -9.39 -14.24 20.29
N THR A 345 -10.12 -13.21 20.68
CA THR A 345 -11.30 -13.29 21.56
C THR A 345 -12.42 -12.40 21.02
N GLY A 346 -13.66 -12.76 21.34
CA GLY A 346 -14.85 -12.05 20.85
C GLY A 346 -15.02 -12.14 19.34
N ILE A 347 -14.48 -13.19 18.69
CA ILE A 347 -14.63 -13.43 17.25
C ILE A 347 -15.93 -14.21 16.94
N PRO A 348 -16.45 -14.16 15.70
CA PRO A 348 -17.61 -14.97 15.32
C PRO A 348 -17.34 -16.47 15.52
N ASN A 349 -18.34 -17.20 16.00
CA ASN A 349 -18.31 -18.66 16.01
C ASN A 349 -18.43 -19.21 14.58
N GLY A 350 -17.82 -20.36 14.32
CA GLY A 350 -17.84 -21.02 13.02
C GLY A 350 -16.60 -21.86 12.76
N ASN A 351 -16.52 -22.44 11.57
CA ASN A 351 -15.32 -23.15 11.11
C ASN A 351 -14.34 -22.13 10.51
N TYR A 352 -13.08 -22.20 10.91
CA TYR A 352 -12.01 -21.38 10.36
C TYR A 352 -10.97 -22.28 9.70
N ILE A 353 -10.57 -21.94 8.48
CA ILE A 353 -9.58 -22.71 7.73
C ILE A 353 -8.36 -21.83 7.44
N ASP A 354 -7.17 -22.30 7.81
CA ASP A 354 -5.92 -21.59 7.56
C ASP A 354 -5.51 -21.68 6.08
N ALA A 355 -5.39 -20.53 5.41
CA ALA A 355 -4.95 -20.46 4.02
C ALA A 355 -3.49 -20.87 3.80
N ILE A 356 -2.71 -20.99 4.87
CA ILE A 356 -1.30 -21.41 4.82
C ILE A 356 -1.13 -22.92 4.95
N THR A 357 -1.74 -23.53 5.95
CA THR A 357 -1.54 -24.96 6.26
C THR A 357 -2.73 -25.84 5.85
N GLY A 358 -3.91 -25.27 5.70
CA GLY A 358 -5.17 -26.01 5.58
C GLY A 358 -5.73 -26.50 6.91
N ASP A 359 -5.13 -26.11 8.04
CA ASP A 359 -5.63 -26.45 9.38
C ASP A 359 -7.04 -25.89 9.61
N GLU A 360 -7.91 -26.72 10.16
CA GLU A 360 -9.31 -26.38 10.45
C GLU A 360 -9.55 -26.26 11.95
N LYS A 361 -10.25 -25.19 12.35
CA LYS A 361 -10.61 -24.93 13.74
C LYS A 361 -12.05 -24.49 13.87
N VAL A 362 -12.82 -25.25 14.65
CA VAL A 362 -14.20 -24.88 15.01
C VAL A 362 -14.19 -24.02 16.27
N VAL A 363 -14.70 -22.80 16.17
CA VAL A 363 -14.84 -21.85 17.27
C VAL A 363 -16.30 -21.84 17.75
N SER A 364 -16.50 -22.04 19.06
CA SER A 364 -17.84 -22.10 19.68
C SER A 364 -18.03 -21.16 20.87
N ASP A 365 -16.94 -20.61 21.41
CA ASP A 365 -16.91 -19.68 22.56
C ASP A 365 -16.32 -18.31 22.18
N GLY A 366 -16.21 -18.02 20.88
CA GLY A 366 -15.63 -16.79 20.37
C GLY A 366 -14.14 -16.63 20.65
N LYS A 367 -13.40 -17.72 20.90
CA LYS A 367 -11.96 -17.70 21.17
C LYS A 367 -11.20 -18.70 20.30
N ILE A 368 -10.01 -18.31 19.86
CA ILE A 368 -9.08 -19.19 19.14
C ILE A 368 -7.63 -18.85 19.48
N THR A 369 -6.80 -19.87 19.64
CA THR A 369 -5.34 -19.73 19.75
C THR A 369 -4.70 -20.22 18.47
N ILE A 370 -3.80 -19.41 17.91
CA ILE A 370 -3.10 -19.67 16.66
C ILE A 370 -1.61 -19.66 16.93
N ASN A 371 -0.92 -20.73 16.53
CA ASN A 371 0.52 -20.85 16.66
C ASN A 371 1.18 -20.54 15.31
N CYS A 372 2.15 -19.64 15.29
CA CYS A 372 2.92 -19.25 14.11
C CYS A 372 4.37 -19.01 14.52
N SER A 373 5.27 -19.92 14.11
CA SER A 373 6.69 -19.83 14.44
C SER A 373 7.51 -19.37 13.24
N GLY A 374 8.47 -18.47 13.46
CA GLY A 374 9.54 -18.16 12.51
C GLY A 374 9.26 -16.93 11.64
N LYS A 375 10.33 -16.16 11.39
CA LYS A 375 10.29 -14.92 10.63
C LYS A 375 9.81 -15.12 9.19
N GLY A 376 8.88 -14.28 8.73
CA GLY A 376 8.30 -14.38 7.39
C GLY A 376 7.13 -15.36 7.28
N ASN A 377 6.85 -16.16 8.32
CA ASN A 377 5.66 -17.01 8.35
C ASN A 377 4.44 -16.23 8.80
N ALA A 378 3.26 -16.71 8.38
CA ALA A 378 1.98 -16.21 8.83
C ALA A 378 0.99 -17.36 9.02
N ARG A 379 -0.11 -17.08 9.70
CA ARG A 379 -1.32 -17.90 9.72
C ARG A 379 -2.50 -17.02 9.37
N ILE A 380 -3.37 -17.50 8.48
CA ILE A 380 -4.46 -16.72 7.90
C ILE A 380 -5.72 -17.59 7.98
N TYR A 381 -6.38 -17.57 9.13
CA TYR A 381 -7.60 -18.34 9.36
C TYR A 381 -8.79 -17.57 8.81
N VAL A 382 -9.40 -18.11 7.76
CA VAL A 382 -10.58 -17.55 7.08
C VAL A 382 -11.82 -18.21 7.67
N LEU A 383 -12.80 -17.41 8.09
CA LEU A 383 -14.10 -17.93 8.51
C LEU A 383 -14.83 -18.49 7.29
N ASP A 384 -15.25 -19.75 7.39
CA ASP A 384 -16.01 -20.43 6.36
C ASP A 384 -17.47 -19.93 6.38
N LEU A 385 -17.85 -19.22 5.31
CA LEU A 385 -19.16 -18.57 5.18
C LEU A 385 -19.90 -19.06 3.93
N PRO A 386 -21.25 -19.22 3.97
CA PRO A 386 -22.01 -19.82 2.86
C PRO A 386 -21.79 -19.17 1.49
N ASN A 387 -21.61 -17.84 1.44
CA ASN A 387 -21.48 -17.09 0.19
C ASN A 387 -20.02 -16.76 -0.17
N ASN A 388 -19.08 -17.11 0.71
CA ASN A 388 -17.65 -16.94 0.49
C ASN A 388 -16.91 -18.01 1.33
N PRO A 389 -16.92 -19.27 0.87
CA PRO A 389 -16.33 -20.37 1.62
C PRO A 389 -14.84 -20.12 1.84
N ALA A 390 -14.32 -20.64 2.94
CA ALA A 390 -12.90 -20.54 3.21
C ALA A 390 -12.12 -21.32 2.12
N PRO A 391 -11.08 -20.73 1.50
CA PRO A 391 -10.45 -21.31 0.31
C PRO A 391 -9.58 -22.55 0.59
N GLY A 392 -9.40 -22.93 1.85
CA GLY A 392 -8.43 -23.94 2.25
C GLY A 392 -6.99 -23.48 1.99
N LYS A 393 -6.05 -24.44 1.94
CA LYS A 393 -4.64 -24.16 1.66
C LYS A 393 -4.47 -23.58 0.26
N ILE A 394 -3.83 -22.41 0.15
CA ILE A 394 -3.52 -21.77 -1.13
C ILE A 394 -2.02 -21.89 -1.43
N GLY A 395 -1.71 -22.49 -2.58
CA GLY A 395 -0.35 -22.67 -3.07
C GLY A 395 0.49 -23.66 -2.24
N GLU A 396 1.76 -23.76 -2.60
CA GLU A 396 2.66 -24.75 -2.01
C GLU A 396 3.49 -24.21 -0.85
N THR A 397 3.89 -25.09 0.06
CA THR A 397 4.76 -24.74 1.18
C THR A 397 6.16 -24.37 0.68
N GLY A 398 6.65 -23.18 1.05
CA GLY A 398 7.96 -22.67 0.65
C GLY A 398 8.95 -22.52 1.81
N LYS A 399 10.02 -21.75 1.60
CA LYS A 399 10.96 -21.35 2.68
C LYS A 399 10.22 -20.57 3.78
N TYR A 400 9.26 -19.74 3.38
CA TYR A 400 8.36 -18.98 4.23
C TYR A 400 6.91 -19.50 4.06
N LEU A 401 6.00 -19.02 4.91
CA LEU A 401 4.61 -19.47 5.00
C LEU A 401 4.51 -21.00 5.22
N LYS A 402 5.26 -21.53 6.18
CA LYS A 402 5.28 -22.98 6.49
C LYS A 402 4.05 -23.47 7.22
#